data_AF-A0A1M4UPB6-F1
#
_entry.id   AF-A0A1M4UPB6-F1
#
_cell.length_a   1.000
_cell.length_b   1.000
_cell.length_c   1.000
_cell.angle_alpha   90.00
_cell.angle_beta   90.00
_cell.angle_gamma   90.00
#
_symmetry.space_group_name_H-M   'P 1'
#
loop_
_entity.id
_entity.type
_entity.pdbx_description
1 polymer ?
#
loop_
_entity_poly.entity_id
_entity_poly.type
_entity_poly.pdbx_seq_one_letter_code
_entity_poly.pdbx_strand_id
1 'polypeptide(L)'
;MRQLFLVMLFFMNYNIYSQSILTVLNFNKKNEFNSENPVLETTTQTTFFNTNRIERKKDVQIYNEKNEVTSELRYDENGDLKQRLTRVYDGTGTRCLSRKIENWHPLLGHSYDTYYYGYDNKGFLNSIIEKDQNGKIVRKTIIINNDEGNPTELMLLIGNQVQGKEIAKYDYEKNEVTIQYFNKNDEIINSQKSKIEFSKSQPGDIVNEHGDVIKSIKFEMRIKYDKFGNWIKKVYYRFVNGKAIKESESTRAIKYGK
;
A
#
# COMPACT_ATOMS: atom_id res chain seq x y z
N MET A 1 -7.29 -48.25 -23.10
CA MET A 1 -7.44 -46.79 -23.29
C MET A 1 -8.46 -46.29 -22.30
N ARG A 2 -7.98 -45.95 -21.10
CA ARG A 2 -8.79 -45.47 -19.98
C ARG A 2 -8.91 -43.97 -20.16
N GLN A 3 -10.14 -43.51 -20.38
CA GLN A 3 -10.45 -42.13 -20.75
C GLN A 3 -9.79 -41.14 -19.78
N LEU A 4 -8.87 -40.38 -20.36
CA LEU A 4 -8.19 -39.23 -19.81
C LEU A 4 -9.20 -38.07 -19.79
N PHE A 5 -10.20 -38.14 -18.91
CA PHE A 5 -11.22 -37.12 -18.77
C PHE A 5 -11.07 -36.41 -17.43
N LEU A 6 -10.92 -35.08 -17.52
CA LEU A 6 -11.17 -34.11 -16.47
C LEU A 6 -10.09 -33.88 -15.39
N VAL A 7 -8.85 -33.60 -15.81
CA VAL A 7 -7.95 -32.70 -15.05
C VAL A 7 -8.11 -31.29 -15.64
N MET A 8 -9.26 -30.67 -15.44
CA MET A 8 -9.46 -29.25 -15.77
C MET A 8 -10.64 -28.67 -14.98
N LEU A 9 -10.59 -28.76 -13.66
CA LEU A 9 -11.56 -28.11 -12.78
C LEU A 9 -10.82 -27.49 -11.60
N PHE A 10 -10.91 -26.16 -11.56
CA PHE A 10 -10.61 -25.29 -10.41
C PHE A 10 -9.15 -24.92 -10.12
N PHE A 11 -8.45 -24.36 -11.12
CA PHE A 11 -7.62 -23.19 -10.85
C PHE A 11 -8.49 -21.93 -10.86
N MET A 12 -9.47 -21.86 -9.93
CA MET A 12 -10.01 -20.56 -9.52
C MET A 12 -8.87 -19.89 -8.75
N ASN A 13 -7.99 -19.22 -9.47
CA ASN A 13 -7.15 -18.19 -8.89
C ASN A 13 -8.12 -17.10 -8.44
N TYR A 14 -8.61 -17.20 -7.21
CA TYR A 14 -9.17 -16.06 -6.51
C TYR A 14 -8.03 -15.09 -6.32
N ASN A 15 -7.83 -14.25 -7.33
CA ASN A 15 -7.04 -13.04 -7.25
C ASN A 15 -7.82 -12.09 -6.32
N ILE A 16 -7.72 -12.34 -5.01
CA ILE A 16 -8.24 -11.47 -3.96
C ILE A 16 -7.34 -10.23 -3.93
N TYR A 17 -7.53 -9.36 -4.91
CA TYR A 17 -7.04 -8.00 -4.88
C TYR A 17 -8.28 -7.14 -4.66
N SER A 18 -8.68 -6.96 -3.40
CA SER A 18 -9.75 -6.00 -3.10
C SER A 18 -9.14 -4.69 -2.65
N GLN A 19 -9.57 -3.61 -3.30
CA GLN A 19 -9.55 -2.29 -2.67
C GLN A 19 -10.45 -2.38 -1.43
N SER A 20 -10.02 -1.78 -0.33
CA SER A 20 -10.74 -1.77 0.95
C SER A 20 -10.81 -0.36 1.52
N ILE A 21 -11.73 -0.14 2.44
CA ILE A 21 -11.85 1.12 3.20
C ILE A 21 -10.50 1.47 3.82
N LEU A 22 -9.76 0.49 4.36
CA LEU A 22 -8.41 0.76 4.91
C LEU A 22 -7.40 1.21 3.86
N THR A 23 -7.49 0.70 2.63
CA THR A 23 -6.60 1.12 1.54
C THR A 23 -6.91 2.56 1.14
N VAL A 24 -8.19 2.90 0.99
CA VAL A 24 -8.65 4.26 0.67
C VAL A 24 -8.32 5.23 1.80
N LEU A 25 -8.51 4.82 3.04
CA LEU A 25 -8.21 5.63 4.22
C LEU A 25 -6.73 6.03 4.30
N ASN A 26 -5.83 5.27 3.69
CA ASN A 26 -4.39 5.55 3.63
C ASN A 26 -3.95 6.01 2.23
N PHE A 27 -4.88 6.24 1.32
CA PHE A 27 -4.60 6.75 -0.02
C PHE A 27 -4.10 8.19 0.07
N ASN A 28 -2.97 8.49 -0.56
CA ASN A 28 -2.26 9.78 -0.49
C ASN A 28 -1.87 10.28 0.93
N LYS A 29 -2.01 9.46 1.97
CA LYS A 29 -1.48 9.79 3.29
C LYS A 29 0.00 9.43 3.34
N LYS A 30 0.91 10.39 3.06
CA LYS A 30 2.31 10.39 3.50
C LYS A 30 3.05 11.65 3.09
N ASN A 31 3.64 12.35 4.06
CA ASN A 31 4.90 13.03 3.84
C ASN A 31 6.01 12.01 4.08
N GLU A 32 6.56 11.45 3.01
CA GLU A 32 7.67 10.47 3.12
C GLU A 32 8.96 11.13 3.64
N PHE A 33 9.10 12.44 3.43
CA PHE A 33 10.29 13.21 3.75
C PHE A 33 9.99 14.28 4.79
N ASN A 34 10.95 14.49 5.68
CA ASN A 34 10.90 15.49 6.75
C ASN A 34 11.49 16.84 6.28
N SER A 35 11.65 17.03 4.97
CA SER A 35 12.24 18.22 4.37
C SER A 35 11.48 18.68 3.13
N GLU A 36 11.41 19.99 2.92
CA GLU A 36 10.88 20.59 1.69
C GLU A 36 11.83 20.45 0.49
N ASN A 37 13.07 20.00 0.72
CA ASN A 37 14.01 19.75 -0.35
C ASN A 37 13.42 18.75 -1.35
N PRO A 38 13.38 19.08 -2.66
CA PRO A 38 12.94 18.15 -3.67
C PRO A 38 13.79 16.89 -3.62
N VAL A 39 13.15 15.73 -3.53
CA VAL A 39 13.78 14.43 -3.71
C VAL A 39 13.51 14.01 -5.15
N LEU A 40 14.54 13.58 -5.86
CA LEU A 40 14.40 13.09 -7.23
C LEU A 40 14.22 11.57 -7.23
N GLU A 41 15.00 10.89 -6.39
CA GLU A 41 15.06 9.43 -6.36
C GLU A 41 15.49 8.93 -4.98
N THR A 42 14.93 7.80 -4.57
CA THR A 42 15.48 6.99 -3.48
C THR A 42 15.80 5.59 -3.99
N THR A 43 16.93 5.04 -3.57
CA THR A 43 17.25 3.62 -3.73
C THR A 43 17.31 2.99 -2.36
N THR A 44 16.37 2.10 -2.05
CA THR A 44 16.30 1.38 -0.78
C THR A 44 16.73 -0.06 -0.99
N GLN A 45 17.65 -0.54 -0.17
CA GLN A 45 18.01 -1.95 -0.08
C GLN A 45 17.56 -2.48 1.28
N THR A 46 16.77 -3.55 1.29
CA THR A 46 16.29 -4.19 2.52
C THR A 46 16.75 -5.63 2.58
N THR A 47 17.34 -6.02 3.71
CA THR A 47 17.65 -7.39 4.06
C THR A 47 16.67 -7.86 5.13
N PHE A 48 15.93 -8.93 4.85
CA PHE A 48 15.03 -9.59 5.79
C PHE A 48 15.71 -10.83 6.38
N PHE A 49 15.70 -10.94 7.70
CA PHE A 49 16.26 -12.06 8.45
C PHE A 49 15.11 -13.00 8.84
N ASN A 50 14.62 -13.79 7.87
CA ASN A 50 13.60 -14.79 8.14
C ASN A 50 14.22 -16.03 8.81
N THR A 51 13.42 -16.81 9.52
CA THR A 51 13.87 -18.01 10.27
C THR A 51 14.75 -18.95 9.43
N ASN A 52 14.43 -19.11 8.14
CA ASN A 52 15.06 -20.10 7.27
C ASN A 52 15.84 -19.51 6.08
N ARG A 53 15.78 -18.18 5.87
CA ARG A 53 16.47 -17.54 4.73
C ARG A 53 16.70 -16.05 4.96
N ILE A 54 17.80 -15.56 4.42
CA ILE A 54 18.03 -14.12 4.27
C ILE A 54 17.52 -13.72 2.88
N GLU A 55 16.56 -12.80 2.84
CA GLU A 55 15.99 -12.28 1.58
C GLU A 55 16.45 -10.83 1.39
N ARG A 56 16.94 -10.50 0.19
CA ARG A 56 17.36 -9.15 -0.15
C ARG A 56 16.45 -8.58 -1.22
N LYS A 57 16.02 -7.33 -1.03
CA LYS A 57 15.21 -6.57 -1.98
C LYS A 57 15.86 -5.24 -2.25
N LYS A 58 15.71 -4.77 -3.49
CA LYS A 58 16.04 -3.41 -3.89
C LYS A 58 14.79 -2.78 -4.47
N ASP A 59 14.47 -1.59 -3.97
CA ASP A 59 13.39 -0.76 -4.47
C ASP A 59 13.97 0.60 -4.87
N VAL A 60 13.60 1.09 -6.05
CA VAL A 60 13.93 2.44 -6.50
C VAL A 60 12.63 3.23 -6.64
N GLN A 61 12.54 4.38 -5.99
CA GLN A 61 11.38 5.26 -6.09
C GLN A 61 11.82 6.56 -6.75
N ILE A 62 11.03 7.04 -7.71
CA ILE A 62 11.23 8.31 -8.41
C ILE A 62 10.09 9.23 -8.00
N TYR A 63 10.40 10.50 -7.79
CA TYR A 63 9.48 11.47 -7.24
C TYR A 63 9.30 12.67 -8.18
N ASN A 64 8.16 13.36 -8.07
CA ASN A 64 7.98 14.66 -8.69
C ASN A 64 8.42 15.79 -7.75
N GLU A 65 8.24 17.04 -8.19
CA GLU A 65 8.57 18.25 -7.42
C GLU A 65 7.78 18.44 -6.11
N LYS A 66 6.69 17.69 -5.91
CA LYS A 66 5.90 17.65 -4.67
C LYS A 66 6.30 16.50 -3.76
N ASN A 67 7.41 15.82 -4.07
CA ASN A 67 7.87 14.61 -3.40
C ASN A 67 6.85 13.46 -3.45
N GLU A 68 6.00 13.46 -4.48
CA GLU A 68 5.04 12.39 -4.73
C GLU A 68 5.65 11.33 -5.64
N VAL A 69 5.45 10.05 -5.32
CA VAL A 69 6.08 8.92 -6.03
C VAL A 69 5.47 8.74 -7.42
N THR A 70 6.22 9.08 -8.47
CA THR A 70 5.82 8.88 -9.86
C THR A 70 6.15 7.48 -10.37
N SER A 71 7.20 6.84 -9.86
CA SER A 71 7.54 5.46 -10.22
C SER A 71 8.14 4.68 -9.05
N GLU A 72 7.84 3.38 -8.98
CA GLU A 72 8.52 2.43 -8.11
C GLU A 72 9.01 1.24 -8.95
N LEU A 73 10.29 0.90 -8.82
CA LEU A 73 10.91 -0.25 -9.46
C LEU A 73 11.36 -1.22 -8.39
N ARG A 74 10.83 -2.45 -8.43
CA ARG A 74 11.14 -3.50 -7.45
C ARG A 74 11.94 -4.59 -8.12
N TYR A 75 13.12 -4.84 -7.58
CA TYR A 75 14.06 -5.83 -8.07
C TYR A 75 14.12 -7.02 -7.11
N ASP A 76 14.36 -8.20 -7.66
CA ASP A 76 14.66 -9.37 -6.84
C ASP A 76 16.12 -9.45 -6.43
N GLU A 77 16.48 -10.56 -5.79
CA GLU A 77 17.82 -10.82 -5.27
C GLU A 77 18.90 -10.96 -6.36
N ASN A 78 18.51 -11.27 -7.60
CA ASN A 78 19.42 -11.34 -8.74
C ASN A 78 19.59 -9.98 -9.42
N GLY A 79 18.80 -8.98 -9.02
CA GLY A 79 18.78 -7.66 -9.64
C GLY A 79 17.83 -7.56 -10.84
N ASP A 80 16.98 -8.57 -11.06
CA ASP A 80 16.00 -8.55 -12.14
C ASP A 80 14.75 -7.75 -11.72
N LEU A 81 14.22 -6.94 -12.64
CA LEU A 81 13.01 -6.16 -12.41
C LEU A 81 11.80 -7.09 -12.30
N LYS A 82 11.13 -7.11 -11.15
CA LYS A 82 9.91 -7.90 -10.93
C LYS A 82 8.63 -7.10 -11.04
N GLN A 83 8.68 -5.84 -10.64
CA GLN A 83 7.49 -4.99 -10.65
C GLN A 83 7.86 -3.55 -10.93
N ARG A 84 7.03 -2.89 -11.73
CA ARG A 84 7.08 -1.45 -11.96
C ARG A 84 5.71 -0.87 -11.67
N LEU A 85 5.69 0.13 -10.81
CA LEU A 85 4.55 0.98 -10.58
C LEU A 85 4.82 2.33 -11.25
N THR A 86 3.85 2.85 -11.97
CA THR A 86 3.89 4.21 -12.51
C THR A 86 2.62 4.93 -12.11
N ARG A 87 2.74 6.17 -11.61
CA ARG A 87 1.60 7.03 -11.23
C ARG A 87 1.56 8.26 -12.12
N VAL A 88 0.36 8.68 -12.48
CA VAL A 88 0.10 9.94 -13.18
C VAL A 88 -0.67 10.84 -12.24
N TYR A 89 -0.22 12.08 -12.11
CA TYR A 89 -0.83 13.08 -11.24
C TYR A 89 -1.55 14.15 -12.07
N ASP A 90 -2.42 14.91 -11.43
CA ASP A 90 -3.04 16.09 -12.02
C ASP A 90 -2.02 17.24 -12.23
N GLY A 91 -2.48 18.37 -12.76
CA GLY A 91 -1.62 19.54 -13.01
C GLY A 91 -0.99 20.15 -11.75
N THR A 92 -1.47 19.81 -10.55
CA THR A 92 -0.85 20.27 -9.29
C THR A 92 0.30 19.37 -8.85
N GLY A 93 0.37 18.15 -9.40
CA GLY A 93 1.35 17.13 -9.02
C GLY A 93 1.03 16.39 -7.73
N THR A 94 -0.10 16.65 -7.07
CA THR A 94 -0.43 16.06 -5.75
C THR A 94 -1.53 15.00 -5.83
N ARG A 95 -2.50 15.17 -6.74
CA ARG A 95 -3.61 14.23 -6.88
C ARG A 95 -3.31 13.16 -7.91
N CYS A 96 -3.14 11.92 -7.47
CA CYS A 96 -2.92 10.78 -8.35
C CYS A 96 -4.20 10.48 -9.17
N LEU A 97 -4.13 10.56 -10.49
CA LEU A 97 -5.24 10.31 -11.43
C LEU A 97 -5.27 8.86 -11.92
N SER A 98 -4.11 8.22 -12.02
CA SER A 98 -4.03 6.81 -12.40
C SER A 98 -2.73 6.16 -11.91
N ARG A 99 -2.74 4.83 -11.85
CA ARG A 99 -1.52 4.04 -11.71
C ARG A 99 -1.52 2.85 -12.66
N LYS A 100 -0.34 2.47 -13.15
CA LYS A 100 -0.10 1.22 -13.88
C LYS A 100 0.80 0.32 -13.02
N ILE A 101 0.38 -0.92 -12.82
CA ILE A 101 1.18 -1.96 -12.14
C ILE A 101 1.60 -2.98 -13.18
N GLU A 102 2.89 -3.09 -13.44
CA GLU A 102 3.48 -4.06 -14.35
C GLU A 102 4.22 -5.11 -13.54
N ASN A 103 4.02 -6.38 -13.89
CA ASN A 103 4.67 -7.51 -13.24
C ASN A 103 5.41 -8.34 -14.29
N TRP A 104 6.63 -8.76 -13.96
CA TRP A 104 7.40 -9.71 -14.74
C TRP A 104 7.51 -11.00 -13.93
N HIS A 105 6.76 -12.01 -14.34
CA HIS A 105 6.78 -13.32 -13.70
C HIS A 105 7.54 -14.31 -14.58
N PRO A 106 8.49 -15.10 -14.04
CA PRO A 106 9.29 -16.04 -14.83
C PRO A 106 8.47 -17.04 -15.66
N LEU A 107 7.29 -17.44 -15.15
CA LEU A 107 6.42 -18.42 -15.82
C LEU A 107 5.24 -17.81 -16.57
N LEU A 108 4.76 -16.63 -16.16
CA LEU A 108 3.54 -16.02 -16.73
C LEU A 108 3.87 -14.89 -17.70
N GLY A 109 5.15 -14.55 -17.84
CA GLY A 109 5.61 -13.44 -18.66
C GLY A 109 5.27 -12.09 -18.03
N HIS A 110 5.13 -11.10 -18.90
CA HIS A 110 4.77 -9.74 -18.53
C HIS A 110 3.26 -9.57 -18.51
N SER A 111 2.73 -8.97 -17.44
CA SER A 111 1.32 -8.59 -17.32
C SER A 111 1.19 -7.22 -16.67
N TYR A 112 0.06 -6.55 -16.89
CA TYR A 112 -0.20 -5.28 -16.23
C TYR A 112 -1.68 -4.96 -16.07
N ASP A 113 -1.97 -4.18 -15.04
CA ASP A 113 -3.28 -3.59 -14.78
C ASP A 113 -3.13 -2.08 -14.63
N THR A 114 -4.16 -1.35 -15.06
CA THR A 114 -4.22 0.11 -14.94
C THR A 114 -5.43 0.52 -14.11
N TYR A 115 -5.19 1.31 -13.08
CA TYR A 115 -6.22 1.85 -12.19
C TYR A 115 -6.39 3.34 -12.48
N TYR A 116 -7.65 3.79 -12.57
CA TYR A 116 -8.02 5.19 -12.75
C TYR A 116 -8.80 5.65 -11.52
N TYR A 117 -8.50 6.85 -11.05
CA TYR A 117 -9.03 7.41 -9.81
C TYR A 117 -9.98 8.57 -10.11
N GLY A 118 -11.21 8.46 -9.61
CA GLY A 118 -12.21 9.52 -9.67
C GLY A 118 -12.36 10.19 -8.31
N TYR A 119 -12.66 11.49 -8.34
CA TYR A 119 -12.80 12.33 -7.16
C TYR A 119 -14.13 13.07 -7.20
N ASP A 120 -14.70 13.35 -6.04
CA ASP A 120 -15.87 14.21 -5.92
C ASP A 120 -15.49 15.70 -6.00
N ASN A 121 -16.49 16.57 -5.88
CA ASN A 121 -16.31 18.03 -5.92
C ASN A 121 -15.55 18.59 -4.71
N LYS A 122 -15.49 17.87 -3.59
CA LYS A 122 -14.67 18.20 -2.42
C LYS A 122 -13.23 17.70 -2.59
N GLY A 123 -12.95 16.92 -3.64
CA GLY A 123 -11.64 16.37 -3.93
C GLY A 123 -11.34 15.05 -3.22
N PHE A 124 -12.35 14.39 -2.64
CA PHE A 124 -12.19 13.07 -2.03
C PHE A 124 -12.30 11.95 -3.06
N LEU A 125 -11.50 10.89 -2.91
CA LEU A 125 -11.54 9.74 -3.81
C LEU A 125 -12.92 9.07 -3.70
N ASN A 126 -13.67 9.02 -4.80
CA ASN A 126 -15.03 8.47 -4.83
C ASN A 126 -15.17 7.25 -5.75
N SER A 127 -14.16 6.97 -6.57
CA SER A 127 -14.21 5.83 -7.48
C SER A 127 -12.84 5.35 -7.94
N ILE A 128 -12.76 4.05 -8.23
CA ILE A 128 -11.59 3.41 -8.82
C ILE A 128 -12.05 2.52 -9.97
N ILE A 129 -11.47 2.68 -11.15
CA ILE A 129 -11.74 1.81 -12.31
C ILE A 129 -10.46 1.04 -12.63
N GLU A 130 -10.53 -0.28 -12.63
CA GLU A 130 -9.42 -1.16 -12.99
C GLU A 130 -9.64 -1.72 -14.39
N LYS A 131 -8.61 -1.59 -15.22
CA LYS A 131 -8.54 -2.15 -16.56
C LYS A 131 -7.42 -3.17 -16.63
N ASP A 132 -7.69 -4.29 -17.29
CA ASP A 132 -6.66 -5.26 -17.63
C ASP A 132 -5.73 -4.74 -18.73
N GLN A 133 -4.73 -5.53 -19.08
CA GLN A 133 -3.77 -5.24 -20.15
C GLN A 133 -4.38 -5.05 -21.56
N ASN A 134 -5.63 -5.47 -21.78
CA ASN A 134 -6.36 -5.27 -23.03
C ASN A 134 -7.25 -4.02 -22.99
N GLY A 135 -7.21 -3.26 -21.88
CA GLY A 135 -8.03 -2.08 -21.68
C GLY A 135 -9.49 -2.39 -21.28
N LYS A 136 -9.82 -3.65 -21.02
CA LYS A 136 -11.16 -4.04 -20.58
C LYS A 136 -11.33 -3.71 -19.11
N ILE A 137 -12.45 -3.08 -18.76
CA ILE A 137 -12.80 -2.84 -17.35
C ILE A 137 -13.10 -4.18 -16.70
N VAL A 138 -12.28 -4.57 -15.73
CA VAL A 138 -12.45 -5.82 -14.97
C VAL A 138 -13.12 -5.58 -13.62
N ARG A 139 -13.00 -4.35 -13.10
CA ARG A 139 -13.53 -3.99 -11.78
C ARG A 139 -13.81 -2.50 -11.68
N LYS A 140 -14.86 -2.13 -10.96
CA LYS A 140 -15.12 -0.76 -10.51
C LYS A 140 -15.34 -0.77 -9.00
N THR A 141 -14.83 0.24 -8.33
CA THR A 141 -15.06 0.49 -6.91
C THR A 141 -15.74 1.85 -6.78
N ILE A 142 -16.83 1.90 -6.03
CA ILE A 142 -17.52 3.15 -5.66
C ILE A 142 -17.26 3.39 -4.18
N ILE A 143 -16.96 4.63 -3.81
CA ILE A 143 -16.60 5.02 -2.46
C ILE A 143 -17.50 6.20 -2.05
N ILE A 144 -18.13 6.08 -0.89
CA ILE A 144 -18.87 7.16 -0.24
C ILE A 144 -18.03 7.63 0.94
N ASN A 145 -17.79 8.93 1.02
CA ASN A 145 -17.03 9.55 2.09
C ASN A 145 -17.96 10.36 3.01
N ASN A 146 -17.58 10.51 4.28
CA ASN A 146 -18.17 11.53 5.14
C ASN A 146 -17.59 12.92 4.85
N ASP A 147 -18.03 13.93 5.61
CA ASP A 147 -17.59 15.32 5.41
C ASP A 147 -16.09 15.56 5.66
N GLU A 148 -15.43 14.68 6.41
CA GLU A 148 -13.99 14.71 6.64
C GLU A 148 -13.19 14.00 5.53
N GLY A 149 -13.86 13.43 4.53
CA GLY A 149 -13.22 12.66 3.45
C GLY A 149 -12.83 11.24 3.83
N ASN A 150 -13.32 10.74 4.97
CA ASN A 150 -13.10 9.35 5.39
C ASN A 150 -14.15 8.42 4.74
N PRO A 151 -13.75 7.28 4.15
CA PRO A 151 -14.67 6.38 3.45
C PRO A 151 -15.63 5.65 4.40
N THR A 152 -16.93 5.93 4.31
CA THR A 152 -17.98 5.29 5.09
C THR A 152 -18.59 4.07 4.41
N GLU A 153 -18.54 4.01 3.08
CA GLU A 153 -18.95 2.86 2.29
C GLU A 153 -17.99 2.63 1.11
N LEU A 154 -17.71 1.36 0.82
CA LEU A 154 -17.00 0.95 -0.38
C LEU A 154 -17.75 -0.19 -1.05
N MET A 155 -18.11 -0.04 -2.31
CA MET A 155 -18.84 -1.05 -3.07
C MET A 155 -18.00 -1.56 -4.24
N LEU A 156 -17.95 -2.89 -4.40
CA LEU A 156 -17.22 -3.56 -5.47
C LEU A 156 -18.19 -4.00 -6.58
N LEU A 157 -17.91 -3.62 -7.82
CA LEU A 157 -18.66 -4.02 -9.01
C LEU A 157 -17.76 -4.77 -10.00
N ILE A 158 -18.28 -5.89 -10.52
CA ILE A 158 -17.74 -6.57 -11.71
C ILE A 158 -18.79 -6.44 -12.81
N GLY A 159 -18.42 -5.79 -13.91
CA GLY A 159 -19.41 -5.28 -14.87
C GLY A 159 -20.35 -4.29 -14.18
N ASN A 160 -21.64 -4.59 -14.16
CA ASN A 160 -22.68 -3.81 -13.48
C ASN A 160 -23.25 -4.52 -12.24
N GLN A 161 -22.61 -5.60 -11.78
CA GLN A 161 -23.10 -6.40 -10.65
C GLN A 161 -22.27 -6.13 -9.40
N VAL A 162 -22.96 -5.79 -8.31
CA VAL A 162 -22.37 -5.68 -6.97
C VAL A 162 -21.89 -7.05 -6.52
N GLN A 163 -20.63 -7.12 -6.08
CA GLN A 163 -20.02 -8.35 -5.55
C GLN A 163 -19.97 -8.35 -4.02
N GLY A 164 -20.02 -7.16 -3.42
CA GLY A 164 -20.01 -6.94 -1.98
C GLY A 164 -19.74 -5.48 -1.65
N LYS A 165 -19.87 -5.14 -0.37
CA LYS A 165 -19.59 -3.81 0.14
C LYS A 165 -18.96 -3.85 1.54
N GLU A 166 -18.26 -2.79 1.87
CA GLU A 166 -17.74 -2.50 3.20
C GLU A 166 -18.47 -1.28 3.76
N ILE A 167 -18.82 -1.30 5.05
CA ILE A 167 -19.38 -0.14 5.76
C ILE A 167 -18.51 0.17 6.97
N ALA A 168 -18.11 1.42 7.14
CA ALA A 168 -17.27 1.87 8.25
C ALA A 168 -18.02 2.77 9.23
N LYS A 169 -17.69 2.60 10.51
CA LYS A 169 -18.08 3.50 11.61
C LYS A 169 -16.83 3.98 12.32
N TYR A 170 -16.73 5.29 12.51
CA TYR A 170 -15.56 5.97 13.04
C TYR A 170 -15.79 6.41 14.49
N ASP A 171 -14.77 6.20 15.34
CA ASP A 171 -14.62 6.77 16.68
C ASP A 171 -13.32 7.61 16.66
N TYR A 172 -13.47 8.90 16.38
CA TYR A 172 -12.35 9.81 16.23
C TYR A 172 -11.63 10.08 17.55
N GLU A 173 -12.35 10.09 18.66
CA GLU A 173 -11.77 10.27 20.00
C GLU A 173 -10.80 9.14 20.33
N LYS A 174 -11.13 7.90 19.92
CA LYS A 174 -10.26 6.73 20.13
C LYS A 174 -9.30 6.45 18.98
N ASN A 175 -9.37 7.21 17.87
CA ASN A 175 -8.63 6.92 16.62
C ASN A 175 -8.94 5.50 16.08
N GLU A 176 -10.19 5.06 16.19
CA GLU A 176 -10.63 3.71 15.80
C GLU A 176 -11.67 3.73 14.68
N VAL A 177 -11.61 2.72 13.81
CA VAL A 177 -12.63 2.45 12.79
C VAL A 177 -13.08 1.00 12.90
N THR A 178 -14.38 0.78 12.86
CA THR A 178 -14.99 -0.56 12.74
C THR A 178 -15.54 -0.71 11.34
N ILE A 179 -15.13 -1.76 10.62
CA ILE A 179 -15.51 -2.04 9.23
C ILE A 179 -16.27 -3.35 9.19
N GLN A 180 -17.49 -3.33 8.67
CA GLN A 180 -18.30 -4.52 8.40
C GLN A 180 -18.24 -4.87 6.93
N TYR A 181 -18.16 -6.17 6.64
CA TYR A 181 -18.07 -6.72 5.29
C TYR A 181 -19.37 -7.42 4.93
N PHE A 182 -19.89 -7.11 3.75
CA PHE A 182 -21.13 -7.65 3.22
C PHE A 182 -20.86 -8.35 1.89
N ASN A 183 -21.50 -9.50 1.68
CA ASN A 183 -21.49 -10.18 0.39
C ASN A 183 -22.48 -9.53 -0.60
N LYS A 184 -22.60 -10.10 -1.81
CA LYS A 184 -23.52 -9.64 -2.86
C LYS A 184 -25.02 -9.69 -2.51
N ASN A 185 -25.40 -10.41 -1.45
CA ASN A 185 -26.77 -10.55 -0.97
C ASN A 185 -27.04 -9.64 0.25
N ASP A 186 -26.15 -8.68 0.55
CA ASP A 186 -26.19 -7.82 1.73
C ASP A 186 -26.12 -8.56 3.08
N GLU A 187 -25.58 -9.78 3.10
CA GLU A 187 -25.34 -10.54 4.34
C GLU A 187 -23.97 -10.18 4.92
N ILE A 188 -23.91 -9.95 6.23
CA ILE A 188 -22.65 -9.71 6.93
C ILE A 188 -21.82 -11.00 6.92
N ILE A 189 -20.61 -10.92 6.39
CA ILE A 189 -19.66 -12.03 6.38
C ILE A 189 -18.57 -11.89 7.43
N ASN A 190 -18.21 -10.65 7.80
CA ASN A 190 -17.15 -10.38 8.77
C ASN A 190 -17.23 -8.95 9.33
N SER A 191 -16.46 -8.69 10.38
CA SER A 191 -16.19 -7.36 10.92
C SER A 191 -14.74 -7.26 11.41
N GLN A 192 -14.13 -6.08 11.27
CA GLN A 192 -12.81 -5.81 11.83
C GLN A 192 -12.76 -4.43 12.49
N LYS A 193 -11.89 -4.29 13.49
CA LYS A 193 -11.52 -3.00 14.08
C LYS A 193 -10.08 -2.65 13.72
N SER A 194 -9.83 -1.40 13.36
CA SER A 194 -8.52 -0.89 12.98
C SER A 194 -8.32 0.55 13.46
N LYS A 195 -7.15 1.13 13.21
CA LYS A 195 -6.87 2.55 13.45
C LYS A 195 -7.30 3.40 12.28
N ILE A 196 -7.72 4.64 12.56
CA ILE A 196 -7.95 5.66 11.52
C ILE A 196 -6.61 6.16 10.97
N GLU A 197 -5.66 6.40 11.88
CA GLU A 197 -4.33 6.90 11.57
C GLU A 197 -3.24 6.09 12.28
N PHE A 198 -2.37 5.45 11.50
CA PHE A 198 -1.29 4.60 12.00
C PHE A 198 -0.06 5.37 12.46
N SER A 199 0.14 6.61 11.97
CA SER A 199 1.25 7.48 12.39
C SER A 199 1.08 8.00 13.82
N LYS A 200 -0.13 7.99 14.37
CA LYS A 200 -0.37 8.36 15.77
C LYS A 200 0.18 7.28 16.71
N SER A 201 1.14 7.70 17.54
CA SER A 201 1.71 6.92 18.63
C SER A 201 0.65 6.49 19.63
N GLN A 202 0.87 5.36 20.28
CA GLN A 202 0.03 4.87 21.38
C GLN A 202 0.61 5.26 22.74
N PRO A 203 -0.21 5.30 23.81
CA PRO A 203 0.31 5.39 25.17
C PRO A 203 1.36 4.30 25.43
N GLY A 204 2.57 4.72 25.84
CA GLY A 204 3.70 3.83 26.10
C GLY A 204 4.68 3.65 24.93
N ASP A 205 4.38 4.19 23.74
CA ASP A 205 5.35 4.26 22.65
C ASP A 205 6.45 5.29 22.95
N ILE A 206 7.67 5.02 22.50
CA ILE A 206 8.78 5.98 22.52
C ILE A 206 8.94 6.54 21.11
N VAL A 207 8.84 7.87 21.00
CA VAL A 207 8.95 8.64 19.76
C VAL A 207 10.23 9.48 19.82
N ASN A 208 10.96 9.59 18.71
CA ASN A 208 12.16 10.45 18.63
C ASN A 208 11.82 11.87 18.17
N GLU A 209 12.82 12.74 18.03
CA GLU A 209 12.62 14.14 17.58
C GLU A 209 12.01 14.29 16.18
N HIS A 210 12.05 13.25 15.35
CA HIS A 210 11.50 13.24 13.99
C HIS A 210 10.06 12.70 13.92
N GLY A 211 9.45 12.38 15.06
CA GLY A 211 8.08 11.83 15.10
C GLY A 211 7.98 10.34 14.78
N ASP A 212 9.10 9.64 14.58
CA ASP A 212 9.12 8.20 14.35
C ASP A 212 8.99 7.43 15.68
N VAL A 213 8.08 6.45 15.73
CA VAL A 213 8.00 5.49 16.84
C VAL A 213 9.20 4.53 16.78
N ILE A 214 10.14 4.68 17.71
CA ILE A 214 11.37 3.86 17.79
C ILE A 214 11.24 2.69 18.75
N LYS A 215 10.25 2.68 19.64
CA LYS A 215 9.99 1.53 20.52
C LYS A 215 8.51 1.46 20.88
N SER A 216 7.99 0.25 20.87
CA SER A 216 6.65 -0.11 21.33
C SER A 216 6.70 -1.45 22.08
N ILE A 217 5.57 -1.94 22.56
CA ILE A 217 5.44 -3.23 23.25
C ILE A 217 5.92 -4.38 22.34
N LYS A 218 5.68 -4.27 21.03
CA LYS A 218 5.93 -5.36 20.07
C LYS A 218 7.28 -5.26 19.36
N PHE A 219 7.92 -4.09 19.35
CA PHE A 219 9.10 -3.87 18.52
C PHE A 219 10.03 -2.76 19.04
N GLU A 220 11.26 -2.77 18.54
CA GLU A 220 12.23 -1.69 18.64
C GLU A 220 12.77 -1.39 17.23
N MET A 221 12.98 -0.11 16.92
CA MET A 221 13.56 0.34 15.67
C MET A 221 14.71 1.31 15.95
N ARG A 222 15.83 1.09 15.28
CA ARG A 222 16.97 2.02 15.27
C ARG A 222 17.01 2.72 13.94
N ILE A 223 17.02 4.05 13.96
CA ILE A 223 16.94 4.88 12.77
C ILE A 223 18.14 5.82 12.73
N LYS A 224 18.76 5.95 11.55
CA LYS A 224 19.72 7.01 11.26
C LYS A 224 19.16 7.91 10.18
N TYR A 225 19.44 9.20 10.32
CA TYR A 225 18.97 10.24 9.41
C TYR A 225 20.16 10.89 8.70
N ASP A 226 19.87 11.52 7.56
CA ASP A 226 20.78 12.45 6.94
C ASP A 226 20.65 13.86 7.54
N LYS A 227 21.39 14.82 6.96
CA LYS A 227 21.37 16.22 7.39
C LYS A 227 20.02 16.94 7.21
N PHE A 228 19.09 16.34 6.46
CA PHE A 228 17.76 16.88 6.20
C PHE A 228 16.68 16.18 7.04
N GLY A 229 17.08 15.33 7.99
CA GLY A 229 16.14 14.60 8.85
C GLY A 229 15.43 13.44 8.14
N ASN A 230 15.89 13.03 6.95
CA ASN A 230 15.34 11.91 6.21
C ASN A 230 16.08 10.63 6.58
N TRP A 231 15.36 9.54 6.84
CA TRP A 231 16.00 8.31 7.26
C TRP A 231 16.85 7.71 6.12
N ILE A 232 18.06 7.26 6.47
CA ILE A 232 19.01 6.59 5.56
C ILE A 232 19.35 5.17 5.99
N LYS A 233 19.04 4.82 7.24
CA LYS A 233 19.16 3.44 7.75
C LYS A 233 18.08 3.15 8.79
N LYS A 234 17.43 2.00 8.66
CA LYS A 234 16.50 1.46 9.66
C LYS A 234 16.90 0.03 10.01
N VAL A 235 16.92 -0.29 11.29
CA VAL A 235 17.06 -1.66 11.79
C VAL A 235 15.87 -1.97 12.67
N TYR A 236 15.10 -2.97 12.28
CA TYR A 236 13.86 -3.33 12.96
C TYR A 236 14.02 -4.65 13.72
N TYR A 237 13.59 -4.63 14.98
CA TYR A 237 13.60 -5.76 15.89
C TYR A 237 12.18 -6.03 16.38
N ARG A 238 11.75 -7.28 16.34
CA ARG A 238 10.51 -7.73 17.00
C ARG A 238 10.83 -8.33 18.36
N PHE A 239 10.01 -8.05 19.36
CA PHE A 239 10.08 -8.75 20.64
C PHE A 239 9.32 -10.07 20.56
N VAL A 240 10.01 -11.19 20.80
CA VAL A 240 9.43 -12.53 20.94
C VAL A 240 9.86 -13.09 22.28
N ASN A 241 8.91 -13.36 23.16
CA ASN A 241 9.15 -13.85 24.52
C ASN A 241 10.18 -12.98 25.29
N GLY A 242 10.04 -11.66 25.18
CA GLY A 242 10.93 -10.68 25.82
C GLY A 242 12.31 -10.51 25.18
N LYS A 243 12.64 -11.27 24.13
CA LYS A 243 13.92 -11.15 23.40
C LYS A 243 13.73 -10.37 22.10
N ALA A 244 14.65 -9.46 21.82
CA ALA A 244 14.69 -8.73 20.55
C ALA A 244 15.28 -9.62 19.45
N ILE A 245 14.50 -9.89 18.40
CA ILE A 245 14.92 -10.61 17.21
C ILE A 245 14.99 -9.61 16.07
N LYS A 246 16.16 -9.48 15.44
CA LYS A 246 16.34 -8.63 14.26
C LYS A 246 15.55 -9.23 13.10
N GLU A 247 14.60 -8.49 12.56
CA GLU A 247 13.80 -8.96 11.42
C GLU A 247 14.21 -8.32 10.11
N SER A 248 14.63 -7.06 10.12
CA SER A 248 15.08 -6.40 8.91
C SER A 248 16.13 -5.31 9.15
N GLU A 249 16.89 -5.05 8.10
CA GLU A 249 17.76 -3.88 7.97
C GLU A 249 17.57 -3.27 6.60
N SER A 250 17.25 -1.98 6.58
CA SER A 250 17.08 -1.19 5.37
C SER A 250 18.11 -0.07 5.32
N THR A 251 18.70 0.15 4.14
CA THR A 251 19.51 1.33 3.85
C THR A 251 18.89 2.06 2.67
N ARG A 252 18.97 3.39 2.67
CA ARG A 252 18.38 4.25 1.66
C ARG A 252 19.41 5.28 1.21
N ALA A 253 19.69 5.28 -0.08
CA ALA A 253 20.35 6.39 -0.74
C ALA A 253 19.28 7.37 -1.24
N ILE A 254 19.47 8.67 -1.01
CA ILE A 254 18.54 9.73 -1.42
C ILE A 254 19.27 10.68 -2.35
N LYS A 255 18.69 10.90 -3.53
CA LYS A 255 19.16 11.88 -4.50
C LYS A 255 18.25 13.11 -4.41
N TYR A 256 18.80 14.21 -3.92
CA TYR A 256 18.11 15.50 -3.84
C TYR A 256 18.19 16.26 -5.16
N GLY A 257 17.16 17.07 -5.41
CA GLY A 257 17.17 18.12 -6.43
C GLY A 257 18.13 19.24 -6.05
N LYS A 258 18.46 20.07 -7.03
CA LYS A 258 19.19 21.32 -6.81
C LYS A 258 18.23 22.44 -6.43
#